data_AF-A0A9D8BHQ6-F1
#
_entry.id   AF-A0A9D8BHQ6-F1
#
_cell.length_a   1.000
_cell.length_b   1.000
_cell.length_c   1.000
_cell.angle_alpha   90.00
_cell.angle_beta   90.00
_cell.angle_gamma   90.00
#
_symmetry.space_group_name_H-M   'P 1'
#
loop_
_entity.id
_entity.type
_entity.pdbx_description
1 polymer ?
#
loop_
_entity_poly.entity_id
_entity_poly.type
_entity_poly.pdbx_seq_one_letter_code
_entity_poly.pdbx_strand_id
1 'polypeptide(L)'
;MAINPLDKILMDTGEFYKQTTLPNLTKDVSINAPLPTTIGPYKIEALLAKGGMSLLYLGLHPDEHTPLVVKVLSPHFVKNPEMS
;
A
#
# COMPACT_ATOMS: atom_id res chain seq x y z
N MET A 1 19.58 -40.39 9.16
CA MET A 1 20.14 -39.10 9.59
C MET A 1 18.96 -38.15 9.75
N ALA A 2 18.53 -37.86 10.98
CA ALA A 2 17.33 -37.06 11.24
C ALA A 2 17.71 -35.58 11.22
N ILE A 3 16.95 -34.78 10.44
CA ILE A 3 17.10 -33.32 10.39
C ILE A 3 16.75 -32.71 11.75
N ASN A 4 17.55 -31.75 12.19
CA ASN A 4 17.39 -31.10 13.50
C ASN A 4 16.10 -30.25 13.48
N PRO A 5 15.27 -30.28 14.54
CA PRO A 5 14.02 -29.50 14.57
C PRO A 5 14.24 -27.98 14.56
N LEU A 6 15.47 -27.50 14.84
CA LEU A 6 15.88 -26.11 14.69
C LEU A 6 16.03 -25.69 13.21
N ASP A 7 16.39 -26.61 12.32
CA ASP A 7 16.53 -26.33 10.88
C ASP A 7 15.17 -26.14 10.20
N LYS A 8 14.08 -26.67 10.80
CA LYS A 8 12.71 -26.51 10.32
C LYS A 8 12.12 -25.13 10.63
N ILE A 9 12.66 -24.41 11.61
CA ILE A 9 12.16 -23.08 12.04
C ILE A 9 12.72 -21.97 11.13
N LEU A 10 13.83 -22.20 10.43
CA LEU A 10 14.48 -21.19 9.59
C LEU A 10 13.95 -21.11 8.14
N MET A 11 12.97 -21.95 7.78
CA MET A 11 12.45 -22.07 6.41
C MET A 11 11.02 -21.52 6.24
N ASP A 12 10.72 -20.34 6.80
CA ASP A 12 9.49 -19.62 6.42
C ASP A 12 9.61 -18.10 6.54
N THR A 13 10.51 -17.48 5.77
CA THR A 13 10.53 -16.00 5.63
C THR A 13 10.85 -15.48 4.23
N GLY A 14 11.03 -16.35 3.22
CA GLY A 14 11.70 -15.97 1.96
C GLY A 14 10.83 -15.57 0.76
N GLU A 15 9.56 -15.98 0.68
CA GLU A 15 8.80 -15.93 -0.58
C GLU A 15 7.63 -14.93 -0.62
N PHE A 16 7.30 -14.23 0.48
CA PHE A 16 6.18 -13.26 0.47
C PHE A 16 6.51 -11.94 -0.24
N TYR A 17 7.80 -11.65 -0.53
CA TYR A 17 8.28 -10.34 -1.00
C TYR A 17 8.62 -10.24 -2.50
N LYS A 18 8.25 -11.22 -3.33
CA LYS A 18 8.62 -11.17 -4.76
C LYS A 18 7.57 -10.42 -5.59
N GLN A 19 7.86 -9.16 -5.92
CA GLN A 19 7.08 -8.34 -6.85
C GLN A 19 7.69 -8.40 -8.27
N THR A 20 6.89 -8.80 -9.26
CA THR A 20 7.29 -8.96 -10.68
C THR A 20 7.42 -7.61 -11.41
N THR A 21 8.43 -7.50 -12.28
CA THR A 21 9.06 -6.28 -12.79
C THR A 21 8.68 -5.87 -14.23
N LEU A 22 7.39 -5.87 -14.59
CA LEU A 22 6.99 -5.32 -15.91
C LEU A 22 7.42 -3.83 -16.04
N PRO A 23 8.16 -3.44 -17.09
CA PRO A 23 8.81 -2.13 -17.16
C PRO A 23 7.82 -1.04 -17.62
N ASN A 24 7.07 -0.50 -16.66
CA ASN A 24 6.60 0.91 -16.58
C ASN A 24 5.89 1.22 -15.24
N LEU A 25 6.05 0.37 -14.21
CA LEU A 25 5.17 0.39 -13.02
C LEU A 25 5.55 1.44 -11.96
N THR A 26 6.75 2.03 -11.99
CA THR A 26 7.19 3.00 -10.97
C THR A 26 8.22 3.98 -11.54
N LYS A 27 7.90 4.72 -12.61
CA LYS A 27 8.58 6.01 -12.79
C LYS A 27 7.94 6.96 -11.80
N ASP A 28 8.75 7.50 -10.90
CA ASP A 28 8.45 8.55 -9.94
C ASP A 28 7.54 9.61 -10.58
N VAL A 29 6.24 9.39 -10.48
CA VAL A 29 5.33 10.52 -10.42
C VAL A 29 5.58 11.02 -9.02
N SER A 30 6.54 11.93 -8.89
CA SER A 30 6.60 12.87 -7.79
C SER A 30 5.24 13.54 -7.82
N ILE A 31 4.30 12.98 -7.06
CA ILE A 31 3.04 13.63 -6.78
C ILE A 31 3.47 14.80 -5.89
N ASN A 32 3.82 15.92 -6.51
CA ASN A 32 3.91 17.24 -5.88
C ASN A 32 2.53 17.71 -5.37
N ALA A 33 1.54 16.82 -5.37
CA ALA A 33 0.28 17.02 -4.71
C ALA A 33 0.53 16.97 -3.19
N PRO A 34 0.02 17.96 -2.44
CA PRO A 34 0.12 17.93 -0.98
C PRO A 34 -0.52 16.65 -0.45
N LEU A 35 0.10 16.06 0.58
CA LEU A 35 -0.50 14.94 1.32
C LEU A 35 -1.87 15.40 1.85
N PRO A 36 -2.97 14.70 1.55
CA PRO A 36 -4.26 15.04 2.11
C PRO A 36 -4.19 14.91 3.63
N THR A 37 -4.83 15.82 4.37
CA THR A 37 -4.88 15.73 5.84
C THR A 37 -5.81 14.62 6.31
N THR A 38 -6.87 14.35 5.55
CA THR A 38 -7.87 13.32 5.84
C THR A 38 -8.36 12.66 4.56
N ILE A 39 -8.79 11.40 4.68
CA ILE A 39 -9.52 10.68 3.63
C ILE A 39 -10.69 9.98 4.32
N GLY A 40 -11.91 10.42 4.01
CA GLY A 40 -13.08 10.03 4.81
C GLY A 40 -12.89 10.41 6.29
N PRO A 41 -13.22 9.52 7.24
CA PRO A 41 -13.05 9.79 8.66
C PRO A 41 -11.60 9.64 9.15
N TYR A 42 -10.68 9.18 8.30
CA TYR A 42 -9.33 8.82 8.70
C TYR A 42 -8.38 10.01 8.56
N LYS A 43 -7.59 10.28 9.60
CA LYS A 43 -6.42 11.17 9.51
C LYS A 43 -5.34 10.49 8.70
N ILE A 44 -4.67 11.20 7.80
CA ILE A 44 -3.57 10.66 7.00
C ILE A 44 -2.23 11.18 7.53
N GLU A 45 -1.32 10.24 7.78
CA GLU A 45 0.01 10.52 8.32
C GLU A 45 1.09 10.50 7.23
N ALA A 46 0.99 9.56 6.28
CA ALA A 46 2.00 9.42 5.23
C ALA A 46 1.45 8.71 3.99
N LEU A 47 2.10 8.91 2.85
CA LEU A 47 1.98 8.03 1.69
C LEU A 47 2.94 6.85 1.90
N LEU A 48 2.40 5.62 1.88
CA LEU A 48 3.19 4.40 2.05
C LEU A 48 3.71 3.87 0.70
N ALA A 49 2.84 3.84 -0.31
CA ALA A 49 3.19 3.30 -1.61
C ALA A 49 2.29 3.82 -2.73
N LYS A 50 2.83 3.80 -3.96
CA LYS A 50 2.06 3.95 -5.18
C LYS A 50 2.06 2.61 -5.92
N GLY A 51 0.88 2.00 -6.01
CA GLY A 51 0.63 0.87 -6.90
C GLY A 51 0.16 1.35 -8.29
N GLY A 52 0.05 0.42 -9.24
CA GLY A 52 -0.36 0.75 -10.61
C GLY A 52 -1.72 1.47 -10.69
N MET A 53 -2.68 1.09 -9.84
CA MET A 53 -4.02 1.68 -9.82
C MET A 53 -4.34 2.54 -8.60
N SER A 54 -3.54 2.45 -7.54
CA SER A 54 -3.90 2.98 -6.24
C SER A 54 -2.75 3.65 -5.52
N LEU A 55 -3.09 4.61 -4.67
CA LEU A 55 -2.21 5.18 -3.66
C LEU A 55 -2.56 4.51 -2.32
N LEU A 56 -1.53 4.12 -1.57
CA LEU A 56 -1.67 3.56 -0.22
C LEU A 56 -1.18 4.60 0.77
N TYR A 57 -2.03 4.96 1.72
CA TYR A 57 -1.71 5.90 2.78
C TYR A 57 -1.72 5.20 4.14
N LEU A 58 -0.82 5.62 5.02
CA LEU A 58 -0.95 5.35 6.45
C LEU A 58 -1.98 6.32 7.01
N GLY A 59 -3.05 5.78 7.60
CA GLY A 59 -4.06 6.55 8.28
C GLY A 59 -4.26 6.11 9.72
N LEU A 60 -4.99 6.94 10.48
CA LEU A 60 -5.40 6.66 11.85
C LEU A 60 -6.94 6.69 11.94
N HIS A 61 -7.50 5.70 12.64
CA HIS A 61 -8.92 5.75 13.03
C HIS A 61 -9.18 6.96 13.95
N PRO A 62 -10.26 7.73 13.77
CA PRO A 62 -10.47 8.99 14.50
C PRO A 62 -10.57 8.81 16.02
N ASP A 63 -11.24 7.75 16.48
CA ASP A 63 -11.49 7.55 17.91
C ASP A 63 -10.30 6.88 18.61
N GLU A 64 -9.91 5.70 18.13
CA GLU A 64 -8.92 4.85 18.79
C GLU A 64 -7.48 5.18 18.39
N HIS A 65 -7.27 6.02 17.38
CA HIS A 65 -5.94 6.33 16.82
C HIS A 65 -5.19 5.07 16.34
N THR A 66 -5.91 3.99 16.07
CA THR A 66 -5.35 2.73 15.57
C THR A 66 -4.83 2.93 14.13
N PRO A 67 -3.57 2.53 13.84
CA PRO A 67 -3.00 2.68 12.51
C PRO A 67 -3.62 1.69 11.52
N LEU A 68 -3.92 2.18 10.32
CA LEU A 68 -4.49 1.39 9.22
C LEU A 68 -3.99 1.88 7.86
N VAL A 69 -4.19 1.06 6.82
CA VAL A 69 -3.87 1.44 5.43
C VAL A 69 -5.13 1.89 4.70
N VAL A 70 -5.12 3.12 4.19
CA VAL A 70 -6.18 3.65 3.32
C VAL A 70 -5.74 3.47 1.86
N LYS A 71 -6.44 2.61 1.12
CA LYS A 71 -6.19 2.36 -0.31
C LYS A 71 -7.14 3.20 -1.16
N VAL A 72 -6.59 4.12 -1.93
CA VAL A 72 -7.36 5.06 -2.76
C VAL A 72 -7.07 4.80 -4.23
N LEU A 73 -8.12 4.70 -5.05
CA LEU A 73 -7.96 4.62 -6.51
C LEU A 73 -7.35 5.92 -7.03
N SER A 74 -6.39 5.81 -7.96
CA SER A 74 -5.80 7.00 -8.56
C SER A 74 -6.88 7.77 -9.31
N PRO A 75 -6.88 9.12 -9.25
CA PRO A 75 -7.90 9.95 -9.91
C PRO A 75 -8.09 9.68 -11.41
N HIS A 76 -7.08 9.14 -12.08
CA HIS A 76 -7.15 8.74 -13.49
C HIS A 76 -8.11 7.56 -13.77
N PHE A 77 -8.43 6.74 -12.76
CA PHE A 77 -9.31 5.56 -12.90
C PHE A 77 -10.76 5.80 -12.48
N VAL A 78 -11.09 6.97 -11.91
CA VAL A 78 -12.45 7.31 -11.43
C VAL A 78 -13.20 8.27 -12.37
N LYS A 79 -12.61 8.62 -13.52
CA LYS A 79 -13.20 9.55 -14.51
C LYS A 79 -14.11 8.86 -15.55
N ASN A 80 -14.61 7.66 -15.25
CA ASN A 80 -15.48 6.96 -16.19
C ASN A 80 -16.95 7.38 -15.98
N PRO A 81 -17.62 7.94 -17.01
CA PRO A 81 -18.94 8.52 -16.90
C PRO A 81 -20.06 7.51 -16.59
N GLU A 82 -19.84 6.20 -16.74
CA GLU A 82 -20.83 5.16 -16.41
C GLU A 82 -21.24 5.06 -14.92
N MET A 83 -20.56 5.80 -14.03
CA MET A 83 -20.85 5.86 -12.57
C MET A 83 -21.25 7.27 -12.11
N SER A 84 -21.98 8.02 -12.94
CA SER A 84 -22.56 9.35 -12.61
C SER A 84 -24.07 9.28 -12.39
#